data_AF-A0A6F8T0A9-F1
#
_entry.id   AF-A0A6F8T0A9-F1
#
_cell.length_a   1.000
_cell.length_b   1.000
_cell.length_c   1.000
_cell.angle_alpha   90.00
_cell.angle_beta   90.00
_cell.angle_gamma   90.00
#
_symmetry.space_group_name_H-M   'P 1'
#
loop_
_entity.id
_entity.type
_entity.pdbx_description
1 polymer ?
#
loop_
_entity_poly.entity_id
_entity_poly.type
_entity_poly.pdbx_seq_one_letter_code
_entity_poly.pdbx_strand_id
1 'polypeptide(L)'
;MSDLRDEQWFTEVFDSHGSAFSLKVSEKLLDVQSPYQHLEVYATETYGNLMVLDGCVMLTDRDNFLYHEMIAHPALFTHQDPKRVVIIGGGDCGTLKEVLRHPDVEKVTQIDIDEEVTKAAERFFPELVEANGDPRAELLFADGVKWVDDAADESIDVLIIDSTDPVGPAEGLFKTDFLKRCHRILKSGGVMVQQSESPLYHSGSIIRELRNDMREAGFDSVATLPFPQPVYPSGWWSVTLAGKGTSVENFREEAAASHEMPLQYYTVDAHRGALALPPFMRKAFA
;
A
#
# COMPACT_ATOMS: atom_id res chain seq x y z
N MET A 1 24.60 -11.18 -22.65
CA MET A 1 23.15 -10.94 -22.58
C MET A 1 22.50 -12.29 -22.71
N SER A 2 21.80 -12.76 -21.68
CA SER A 2 21.02 -14.00 -21.73
C SER A 2 19.83 -13.84 -22.67
N ASP A 3 19.37 -14.95 -23.25
CA ASP A 3 18.14 -15.01 -24.03
C ASP A 3 16.94 -14.90 -23.06
N LEU A 4 16.02 -13.96 -23.30
CA LEU A 4 14.77 -13.84 -22.52
C LEU A 4 13.83 -15.03 -22.74
N ARG A 5 14.13 -15.91 -23.71
CA ARG A 5 13.41 -17.18 -23.93
C ARG A 5 13.84 -18.30 -22.98
N ASP A 6 14.81 -18.04 -22.10
CA ASP A 6 15.14 -18.95 -21.00
C ASP A 6 13.93 -19.02 -20.05
N GLU A 7 13.38 -20.22 -19.82
CA GLU A 7 12.20 -20.43 -18.96
C GLU A 7 12.48 -20.12 -17.48
N GLN A 8 13.71 -19.72 -17.14
CA GLN A 8 14.14 -19.34 -15.78
C GLN A 8 13.89 -17.86 -15.43
N TRP A 9 13.05 -17.13 -16.17
CA TRP A 9 12.66 -15.76 -15.83
C TRP A 9 11.17 -15.69 -15.51
N PHE A 10 10.83 -15.20 -14.33
CA PHE A 10 9.49 -14.66 -14.12
C PHE A 10 9.40 -13.32 -14.84
N THR A 11 8.33 -13.10 -15.61
CA THR A 11 8.13 -11.86 -16.37
C THR A 11 6.72 -11.35 -16.14
N GLU A 12 6.60 -10.22 -15.47
CA GLU A 12 5.36 -9.45 -15.39
C GLU A 12 5.25 -8.58 -16.65
N VAL A 13 4.20 -8.82 -17.43
CA VAL A 13 3.97 -8.09 -18.67
C VAL A 13 2.92 -7.00 -18.44
N PHE A 14 3.33 -5.75 -18.58
CA PHE A 14 2.46 -4.58 -18.52
C PHE A 14 2.12 -4.11 -19.95
N ASP A 15 1.26 -4.90 -20.62
CA ASP A 15 0.95 -4.79 -22.06
C ASP A 15 0.36 -3.43 -22.44
N SER A 16 -0.47 -2.85 -21.57
CA SER A 16 -1.12 -1.55 -21.77
C SER A 16 -0.15 -0.40 -22.05
N HIS A 17 1.10 -0.53 -21.59
CA HIS A 17 2.18 0.44 -21.81
C HIS A 17 3.37 -0.15 -22.57
N GLY A 18 3.23 -1.36 -23.13
CA GLY A 18 4.27 -2.04 -23.90
C GLY A 18 5.56 -2.26 -23.12
N SER A 19 5.46 -2.53 -21.81
CA SER A 19 6.59 -2.73 -20.92
C SER A 19 6.50 -4.06 -20.18
N ALA A 20 7.62 -4.57 -19.69
CA ALA A 20 7.65 -5.76 -18.86
C ALA A 20 8.82 -5.66 -17.88
N PHE A 21 8.68 -6.30 -16.72
CA PHE A 21 9.73 -6.45 -15.73
C PHE A 21 9.99 -7.93 -15.49
N SER A 22 11.27 -8.32 -15.49
CA SER A 22 11.66 -9.73 -15.35
C SER A 22 12.68 -9.92 -14.24
N LEU A 23 12.45 -10.94 -13.41
CA LEU A 23 13.39 -11.40 -12.40
C LEU A 23 13.80 -12.84 -12.71
N LYS A 24 15.09 -13.11 -12.59
CA LYS A 24 15.60 -14.47 -12.79
C LYS A 24 15.24 -15.32 -11.57
N VAL A 25 14.52 -16.41 -11.80
CA VAL A 25 14.02 -17.32 -10.77
C VAL A 25 14.84 -18.60 -10.74
N SER A 26 15.11 -19.11 -9.54
CA SER A 26 15.78 -20.38 -9.33
C SER A 26 14.79 -21.52 -9.06
N GLU A 27 13.66 -21.22 -8.43
CA GLU A 27 12.67 -22.22 -8.01
C GLU A 27 11.28 -21.58 -7.84
N LYS A 28 10.21 -22.31 -8.19
CA LYS A 28 8.85 -21.98 -7.77
C LYS A 28 8.56 -22.67 -6.43
N LEU A 29 8.42 -21.87 -5.37
CA LEU A 29 8.23 -22.30 -3.98
C LEU A 29 6.77 -22.60 -3.63
N LEU A 30 5.84 -21.90 -4.28
CA LEU A 30 4.38 -22.02 -4.07
C LEU A 30 3.64 -21.75 -5.39
N ASP A 31 2.54 -22.48 -5.60
CA ASP A 31 1.60 -22.32 -6.72
C ASP A 31 0.20 -22.74 -6.22
N VAL A 32 -0.66 -21.78 -5.92
CA VAL A 32 -1.97 -22.00 -5.29
C VAL A 32 -3.02 -21.13 -5.97
N GLN A 33 -4.11 -21.76 -6.42
CA GLN A 33 -5.33 -21.05 -6.79
C GLN A 33 -6.24 -20.96 -5.57
N SER A 34 -6.40 -19.75 -5.01
CA SER A 34 -7.39 -19.48 -3.96
C SER A 34 -8.77 -19.20 -4.59
N PRO A 35 -9.85 -19.07 -3.78
CA PRO A 35 -11.15 -18.61 -4.27
C PRO A 35 -11.14 -17.21 -4.90
N TYR A 36 -10.08 -16.42 -4.68
CA TYR A 36 -9.99 -15.01 -5.06
C TYR A 36 -9.00 -14.75 -6.19
N GLN A 37 -7.85 -15.43 -6.19
CA GLN A 37 -6.72 -15.13 -7.07
C GLN A 37 -5.72 -16.30 -7.16
N HIS A 38 -4.84 -16.25 -8.15
CA HIS A 38 -3.71 -17.16 -8.31
C HIS A 38 -2.48 -16.62 -7.57
N LEU A 39 -2.06 -17.32 -6.52
CA LEU A 39 -0.93 -16.97 -5.67
C LEU A 39 0.27 -17.85 -5.99
N GLU A 40 1.39 -17.22 -6.31
CA GLU A 40 2.67 -17.88 -6.54
C GLU A 40 3.77 -17.24 -5.70
N VAL A 41 4.75 -18.06 -5.30
CA VAL A 41 5.98 -17.59 -4.67
C VAL A 41 7.17 -18.22 -5.38
N TYR A 42 8.16 -17.40 -5.72
CA TYR A 42 9.38 -17.81 -6.41
C TYR A 42 10.60 -17.45 -5.57
N ALA A 43 11.62 -18.31 -5.57
CA ALA A 43 12.97 -17.90 -5.17
C ALA A 43 13.65 -17.23 -6.37
N THR A 44 14.20 -16.03 -6.17
CA THR A 44 14.95 -15.29 -7.20
C THR A 44 16.45 -15.33 -6.94
N GLU A 45 17.27 -15.08 -7.96
CA GLU A 45 18.73 -15.09 -7.78
C GLU A 45 19.28 -13.96 -6.90
N THR A 46 18.60 -12.80 -6.86
CA THR A 46 19.15 -11.58 -6.21
C THR A 46 18.16 -10.71 -5.46
N TYR A 47 16.86 -11.01 -5.52
CA TYR A 47 15.78 -10.26 -4.86
C TYR A 47 15.17 -11.01 -3.66
N GLY A 48 15.73 -12.18 -3.31
CA GLY A 48 15.15 -13.08 -2.32
C GLY A 48 13.91 -13.77 -2.88
N ASN A 49 12.90 -13.96 -2.04
CA ASN A 49 11.61 -14.47 -2.47
C ASN A 49 10.79 -13.37 -3.17
N LEU A 50 10.01 -13.78 -4.16
CA LEU A 50 9.10 -12.95 -4.94
C LEU A 50 7.69 -13.50 -4.75
N MET A 51 6.75 -12.67 -4.29
CA MET A 51 5.33 -12.99 -4.23
C MET A 51 4.61 -12.42 -5.46
N VAL A 52 3.74 -13.22 -6.06
CA VAL A 52 2.98 -12.87 -7.27
C VAL A 52 1.51 -13.21 -7.04
N LEU A 53 0.62 -12.29 -7.42
CA LEU A 53 -0.83 -12.48 -7.41
C LEU A 53 -1.39 -12.20 -8.81
N ASP A 54 -2.10 -13.16 -9.39
CA ASP A 54 -2.67 -13.10 -10.76
C ASP A 54 -1.66 -12.68 -11.83
N GLY A 55 -0.38 -13.06 -11.64
CA GLY A 55 0.72 -12.70 -12.54
C GLY A 55 1.35 -11.32 -12.30
N CYS A 56 0.83 -10.53 -11.36
CA CYS A 56 1.39 -9.24 -10.96
C CYS A 56 2.36 -9.38 -9.78
N VAL A 57 3.46 -8.61 -9.79
CA VAL A 57 4.44 -8.61 -8.71
C VAL A 57 3.88 -7.88 -7.50
N MET A 58 3.79 -8.55 -6.35
CA MET A 58 3.34 -7.93 -5.10
C MET A 58 4.50 -7.41 -4.27
N LEU A 59 5.54 -8.22 -4.06
CA LEU A 59 6.70 -7.79 -3.27
C LEU A 59 7.90 -8.70 -3.48
N THR A 60 9.06 -8.21 -3.06
CA THR A 60 10.27 -9.03 -2.88
C THR A 60 10.91 -8.77 -1.52
N ASP A 61 11.71 -9.73 -1.01
CA ASP A 61 12.48 -9.52 0.22
C ASP A 61 13.39 -8.29 0.11
N ARG A 62 13.93 -8.03 -1.08
CA ARG A 62 14.97 -7.01 -1.28
C ARG A 62 14.48 -5.58 -1.11
N ASP A 63 13.25 -5.28 -1.50
CA ASP A 63 12.79 -3.89 -1.66
C ASP A 63 11.39 -3.59 -1.13
N ASN A 64 10.73 -4.55 -0.46
CA ASN A 64 9.40 -4.34 0.14
C ASN A 64 9.33 -3.14 1.11
N PHE A 65 10.44 -2.81 1.79
CA PHE A 65 10.48 -1.71 2.76
C PHE A 65 10.15 -0.36 2.13
N LEU A 66 10.46 -0.16 0.83
CA LEU A 66 10.17 1.09 0.13
C LEU A 66 8.66 1.37 0.12
N TYR A 67 7.87 0.34 -0.18
CA TYR A 67 6.41 0.44 -0.24
C TYR A 67 5.80 0.50 1.16
N HIS A 68 6.14 -0.45 2.04
CA HIS A 68 5.53 -0.55 3.38
C HIS A 68 5.78 0.71 4.23
N GLU A 69 7.01 1.24 4.21
CA GLU A 69 7.31 2.46 4.95
C GLU A 69 6.59 3.69 4.38
N MET A 70 6.43 3.77 3.06
CA MET A 70 5.78 4.90 2.38
C MET A 70 4.26 4.88 2.41
N ILE A 71 3.63 3.71 2.49
CA ILE A 71 2.17 3.65 2.68
C ILE A 71 1.78 3.88 4.14
N ALA A 72 2.60 3.45 5.11
CA ALA A 72 2.27 3.57 6.53
C ALA A 72 2.67 4.91 7.16
N HIS A 73 3.97 5.25 7.12
CA HIS A 73 4.50 6.32 7.97
C HIS A 73 4.02 7.73 7.62
N PRO A 74 3.92 8.14 6.34
CA PRO A 74 3.35 9.44 6.01
C PRO A 74 1.96 9.67 6.59
N ALA A 75 1.08 8.66 6.53
CA ALA A 75 -0.26 8.77 7.10
C ALA A 75 -0.24 8.88 8.63
N LEU A 76 0.55 8.04 9.31
CA LEU A 76 0.65 8.04 10.78
C LEU A 76 1.30 9.31 11.35
N PHE A 77 2.31 9.87 10.67
CA PHE A 77 2.91 11.15 11.07
C PHE A 77 2.05 12.35 10.70
N THR A 78 1.14 12.23 9.74
CA THR A 78 0.16 13.28 9.40
C THR A 78 -0.96 13.38 10.44
N HIS A 79 -1.47 12.24 10.89
CA HIS A 79 -2.48 12.20 11.95
C HIS A 79 -1.88 12.65 13.31
N GLN A 80 -2.66 13.37 14.12
CA GLN A 80 -2.16 13.94 15.38
C GLN A 80 -2.02 12.91 16.51
N ASP A 81 -2.94 11.95 16.58
CA ASP A 81 -3.03 10.94 17.64
C ASP A 81 -3.57 9.60 17.09
N PRO A 82 -2.79 8.85 16.29
CA PRO A 82 -3.28 7.72 15.50
C PRO A 82 -3.50 6.44 16.34
N LYS A 83 -4.59 6.39 17.12
CA LYS A 83 -4.84 5.27 18.05
C LYS A 83 -5.46 4.05 17.41
N ARG A 84 -6.43 4.24 16.52
CA ARG A 84 -7.16 3.18 15.82
C ARG A 84 -6.87 3.21 14.34
N VAL A 85 -6.12 2.21 13.88
CA VAL A 85 -5.71 2.06 12.49
C VAL A 85 -6.42 0.87 11.87
N VAL A 86 -6.90 1.05 10.64
CA VAL A 86 -7.44 -0.05 9.83
C VAL A 86 -6.64 -0.15 8.55
N ILE A 87 -6.28 -1.38 8.19
CA ILE A 87 -5.63 -1.72 6.92
C ILE A 87 -6.63 -2.59 6.14
N ILE A 88 -6.96 -2.20 4.92
CA ILE A 88 -7.72 -3.03 3.98
C ILE A 88 -6.73 -3.55 2.93
N GLY A 89 -6.68 -4.88 2.77
CA GLY A 89 -5.63 -5.57 2.05
C GLY A 89 -4.38 -5.78 2.93
N GLY A 90 -3.20 -5.69 2.32
CA GLY A 90 -1.92 -5.90 3.00
C GLY A 90 -1.74 -7.30 3.55
N GLY A 91 -2.27 -8.32 2.85
CA GLY A 91 -2.25 -9.73 3.28
C GLY A 91 -0.85 -10.27 3.60
N ASP A 92 0.22 -9.65 3.11
CA ASP A 92 1.61 -9.97 3.44
C ASP A 92 2.08 -9.48 4.82
N CYS A 93 1.30 -8.61 5.47
CA CYS A 93 1.51 -8.00 6.79
C CYS A 93 2.65 -6.98 6.89
N GLY A 94 3.31 -6.60 5.79
CA GLY A 94 4.37 -5.59 5.82
C GLY A 94 3.87 -4.22 6.28
N THR A 95 2.70 -3.80 5.81
CA THR A 95 2.06 -2.56 6.27
C THR A 95 1.70 -2.64 7.77
N LEU A 96 1.17 -3.76 8.26
CA LEU A 96 0.86 -3.95 9.68
C LEU A 96 2.11 -3.84 10.55
N LYS A 97 3.22 -4.45 10.14
CA LYS A 97 4.52 -4.31 10.82
C LYS A 97 4.91 -2.86 10.99
N GLU A 98 4.82 -2.07 9.92
CA GLU A 98 5.20 -0.65 9.95
C GLU A 98 4.25 0.22 10.78
N VAL A 99 2.95 -0.08 10.78
CA VAL A 99 1.98 0.59 11.67
C VAL A 99 2.29 0.30 13.15
N LEU A 100 2.59 -0.95 13.49
CA LEU A 100 2.86 -1.36 14.87
C LEU A 100 4.17 -0.78 15.44
N ARG A 101 5.06 -0.20 14.62
CA ARG A 101 6.22 0.54 15.12
C ARG A 101 5.83 1.84 15.85
N HIS A 102 4.63 2.35 15.63
CA HIS A 102 4.14 3.57 16.28
C HIS A 102 3.60 3.24 17.68
N PRO A 103 4.19 3.79 18.76
CA PRO A 103 3.79 3.46 20.13
C PRO A 103 2.42 4.04 20.52
N ASP A 104 1.99 5.11 19.86
CA ASP A 104 0.69 5.76 20.11
C ASP A 104 -0.49 4.97 19.52
N VAL A 105 -0.21 3.98 18.66
CA VAL A 105 -1.22 3.06 18.13
C VAL A 105 -1.67 2.11 19.25
N GLU A 106 -2.97 2.08 19.50
CA GLU A 106 -3.62 1.23 20.51
C GLU A 106 -4.26 -0.03 19.89
N LYS A 107 -4.73 0.07 18.64
CA LYS A 107 -5.32 -1.05 17.91
C LYS A 107 -5.09 -0.92 16.40
N VAL A 108 -4.70 -2.02 15.78
CA VAL A 108 -4.63 -2.18 14.32
C VAL A 108 -5.51 -3.35 13.91
N THR A 109 -6.45 -3.12 13.00
CA THR A 109 -7.22 -4.20 12.38
C THR A 109 -6.81 -4.29 10.91
N GLN A 110 -6.16 -5.38 10.52
CA GLN A 110 -5.86 -5.69 9.11
C GLN A 110 -6.92 -6.62 8.57
N ILE A 111 -7.51 -6.26 7.42
CA ILE A 111 -8.61 -6.97 6.81
C ILE A 111 -8.20 -7.35 5.40
N ASP A 112 -7.90 -8.63 5.20
CA ASP A 112 -7.58 -9.17 3.89
C ASP A 112 -8.64 -10.21 3.50
N ILE A 113 -8.98 -10.30 2.22
CA ILE A 113 -10.03 -11.22 1.77
C ILE A 113 -9.50 -12.66 1.65
N ASP A 114 -8.19 -12.83 1.45
CA ASP A 114 -7.55 -14.07 1.08
C ASP A 114 -6.50 -14.51 2.10
N GLU A 115 -6.93 -15.34 3.05
CA GLU A 115 -6.06 -15.92 4.08
C GLU A 115 -4.83 -16.65 3.53
N GLU A 116 -4.89 -17.16 2.29
CA GLU A 116 -3.74 -17.85 1.68
C GLU A 116 -2.56 -16.91 1.45
N VAL A 117 -2.79 -15.60 1.26
CA VAL A 117 -1.72 -14.60 1.13
C VAL A 117 -0.95 -14.48 2.44
N THR A 118 -1.65 -14.35 3.57
CA THR A 118 -1.01 -14.28 4.90
C THR A 118 -0.28 -15.58 5.24
N LYS A 119 -0.88 -16.75 4.96
CA LYS A 119 -0.18 -18.04 5.17
C LYS A 119 1.09 -18.15 4.32
N ALA A 120 1.08 -17.65 3.09
CA ALA A 120 2.28 -17.61 2.25
C ALA A 120 3.33 -16.65 2.82
N ALA A 121 2.92 -15.48 3.30
CA ALA A 121 3.81 -14.53 3.97
C ALA A 121 4.46 -15.14 5.23
N GLU A 122 3.68 -15.83 6.06
CA GLU A 122 4.20 -16.52 7.25
C GLU A 122 5.25 -17.58 6.91
N ARG A 123 5.09 -18.26 5.77
CA ARG A 123 6.01 -19.33 5.34
C ARG A 123 7.25 -18.82 4.63
N PHE A 124 7.14 -17.75 3.83
CA PHE A 124 8.18 -17.35 2.88
C PHE A 124 8.74 -15.95 3.12
N PHE A 125 8.07 -15.12 3.94
CA PHE A 125 8.43 -13.73 4.23
C PHE A 125 8.38 -13.45 5.75
N PRO A 126 9.14 -14.20 6.58
CA PRO A 126 9.02 -14.15 8.04
C PRO A 126 9.29 -12.75 8.64
N GLU A 127 10.06 -11.91 7.95
CA GLU A 127 10.31 -10.52 8.38
C GLU A 127 9.04 -9.65 8.32
N LEU A 128 8.11 -9.93 7.41
CA LEU A 128 6.88 -9.13 7.26
C LEU A 128 5.86 -9.46 8.37
N VAL A 129 5.84 -10.71 8.82
CA VAL A 129 4.87 -11.21 9.81
C VAL A 129 5.36 -11.16 11.25
N GLU A 130 6.55 -10.60 11.51
CA GLU A 130 7.17 -10.58 12.85
C GLU A 130 6.28 -9.92 13.91
N ALA A 131 5.41 -9.00 13.47
CA ALA A 131 4.52 -8.22 14.32
C ALA A 131 3.09 -8.79 14.41
N ASN A 132 2.76 -9.89 13.71
CA ASN A 132 1.40 -10.46 13.72
C ASN A 132 0.93 -10.88 15.11
N GLY A 133 1.86 -11.20 16.01
CA GLY A 133 1.59 -11.57 17.40
C GLY A 133 1.46 -10.39 18.38
N ASP A 134 1.59 -9.14 17.91
CA ASP A 134 1.44 -7.96 18.77
C ASP A 134 0.01 -7.91 19.35
N PRO A 135 -0.18 -7.69 20.67
CA PRO A 135 -1.51 -7.66 21.29
C PRO A 135 -2.43 -6.55 20.75
N ARG A 136 -1.89 -5.56 20.02
CA ARG A 136 -2.66 -4.50 19.35
C ARG A 136 -3.17 -4.93 17.98
N ALA A 137 -2.65 -6.02 17.41
CA ALA A 137 -3.00 -6.49 16.08
C ALA A 137 -4.24 -7.40 16.09
N GLU A 138 -5.11 -7.20 15.11
CA GLU A 138 -6.23 -8.07 14.80
C GLU A 138 -6.23 -8.35 13.29
N LEU A 139 -6.00 -9.61 12.91
CA LEU A 139 -6.12 -10.06 11.53
C LEU A 139 -7.53 -10.58 11.29
N LEU A 140 -8.22 -10.05 10.28
CA LEU A 140 -9.55 -10.47 9.86
C LEU A 140 -9.52 -10.92 8.40
N PHE A 141 -9.94 -12.17 8.15
CA PHE A 141 -10.08 -12.69 6.79
C PHE A 141 -11.50 -12.46 6.28
N ALA A 142 -11.73 -11.30 5.67
CA ALA A 142 -13.05 -10.81 5.30
C ALA A 142 -13.01 -9.79 4.16
N ASP A 143 -14.16 -9.53 3.55
CA ASP A 143 -14.32 -8.47 2.54
C ASP A 143 -14.21 -7.07 3.20
N GLY A 144 -13.18 -6.31 2.83
CA GLY A 144 -12.93 -4.97 3.35
C GLY A 144 -13.99 -3.95 2.96
N VAL A 145 -14.63 -4.06 1.79
CA VAL A 145 -15.76 -3.19 1.40
C VAL A 145 -16.91 -3.40 2.36
N LYS A 146 -17.26 -4.67 2.60
CA LYS A 146 -18.31 -5.02 3.55
C LYS A 146 -17.99 -4.54 4.96
N TRP A 147 -16.73 -4.67 5.40
CA TRP A 147 -16.31 -4.19 6.71
C TRP A 147 -16.51 -2.67 6.84
N VAL A 148 -16.13 -1.88 5.82
CA VAL A 148 -16.34 -0.43 5.80
C VAL A 148 -17.83 -0.09 5.85
N ASP A 149 -18.66 -0.84 5.12
CA ASP A 149 -20.11 -0.63 5.10
C ASP A 149 -20.74 -0.83 6.49
N ASP A 150 -20.30 -1.86 7.21
CA ASP A 150 -20.78 -2.25 8.53
C ASP A 150 -20.15 -1.46 9.69
N ALA A 151 -19.00 -0.81 9.46
CA ALA A 151 -18.28 -0.05 10.47
C ALA A 151 -19.06 1.21 10.90
N ALA A 152 -18.98 1.52 12.20
CA ALA A 152 -19.62 2.69 12.78
C ALA A 152 -18.97 3.99 12.27
N ASP A 153 -19.78 5.04 12.14
CA ASP A 153 -19.35 6.38 11.83
C ASP A 153 -18.30 6.88 12.84
N GLU A 154 -17.28 7.58 12.35
CA GLU A 154 -16.24 8.21 13.17
C GLU A 154 -15.59 7.26 14.20
N SER A 155 -15.33 6.03 13.81
CA SER A 155 -14.82 4.97 14.69
C SER A 155 -13.30 4.79 14.64
N ILE A 156 -12.65 5.25 13.57
CA ILE A 156 -11.22 5.04 13.29
C ILE A 156 -10.47 6.36 13.04
N ASP A 157 -9.16 6.34 13.29
CA ASP A 157 -8.27 7.51 13.17
C ASP A 157 -7.53 7.51 11.83
N VAL A 158 -7.03 6.34 11.41
CA VAL A 158 -6.30 6.17 10.15
C VAL A 158 -6.82 4.97 9.37
N LEU A 159 -7.04 5.15 8.07
CA LEU A 159 -7.40 4.10 7.13
C LEU A 159 -6.30 3.96 6.07
N ILE A 160 -5.76 2.75 5.93
CA ILE A 160 -4.78 2.39 4.91
C ILE A 160 -5.44 1.42 3.94
N ILE A 161 -5.44 1.75 2.66
CA ILE A 161 -5.90 0.86 1.59
C ILE A 161 -4.68 0.36 0.84
N ASP A 162 -4.26 -0.82 1.23
CA ASP A 162 -3.13 -1.57 0.68
C ASP A 162 -3.66 -2.69 -0.22
N SER A 163 -4.38 -2.28 -1.27
CA SER A 163 -5.00 -3.19 -2.22
C SER A 163 -4.11 -3.45 -3.43
N THR A 164 -4.39 -4.53 -4.15
CA THR A 164 -3.86 -4.75 -5.50
C THR A 164 -4.41 -3.71 -6.48
N ASP A 165 -3.84 -3.71 -7.70
CA ASP A 165 -4.29 -2.91 -8.85
C ASP A 165 -5.83 -2.96 -8.99
N PRO A 166 -6.49 -1.92 -9.56
CA PRO A 166 -7.95 -1.81 -9.68
C PRO A 166 -8.58 -2.78 -10.71
N VAL A 167 -8.22 -4.06 -10.62
CA VAL A 167 -8.69 -5.18 -11.40
C VAL A 167 -9.19 -6.26 -10.43
N GLY A 168 -10.26 -6.98 -10.80
CA GLY A 168 -10.78 -8.06 -9.96
C GLY A 168 -11.35 -7.54 -8.63
N PRO A 169 -11.03 -8.14 -7.47
CA PRO A 169 -11.61 -7.79 -6.17
C PRO A 169 -11.43 -6.32 -5.76
N ALA A 170 -10.38 -5.65 -6.24
CA ALA A 170 -10.03 -4.28 -5.84
C ALA A 170 -10.77 -3.17 -6.62
N GLU A 171 -11.47 -3.48 -7.72
CA GLU A 171 -12.14 -2.46 -8.57
C GLU A 171 -13.15 -1.60 -7.76
N GLY A 172 -13.81 -2.19 -6.77
CA GLY A 172 -14.76 -1.50 -5.91
C GLY A 172 -14.14 -0.43 -5.01
N LEU A 173 -12.84 -0.56 -4.68
CA LEU A 173 -12.12 0.27 -3.72
C LEU A 173 -11.73 1.65 -4.28
N PHE A 174 -11.82 1.83 -5.59
CA PHE A 174 -11.49 3.10 -6.27
C PHE A 174 -12.73 3.95 -6.59
N LYS A 175 -13.93 3.47 -6.27
CA LYS A 175 -15.17 4.17 -6.61
C LYS A 175 -15.49 5.25 -5.58
N THR A 176 -15.94 6.42 -6.05
CA THR A 176 -16.31 7.58 -5.20
C THR A 176 -17.27 7.21 -4.07
N ASP A 177 -18.23 6.32 -4.32
CA ASP A 177 -19.19 5.87 -3.31
C ASP A 177 -18.51 5.08 -2.18
N PHE A 178 -17.49 4.29 -2.47
CA PHE A 178 -16.69 3.62 -1.45
C PHE A 178 -15.86 4.63 -0.66
N LEU A 179 -15.26 5.61 -1.33
CA LEU A 179 -14.52 6.69 -0.67
C LEU A 179 -15.42 7.54 0.26
N LYS A 180 -16.69 7.76 -0.11
CA LYS A 180 -17.69 8.42 0.78
C LYS A 180 -17.93 7.61 2.06
N ARG A 181 -17.93 6.28 1.98
CA ARG A 181 -18.07 5.39 3.14
C ARG A 181 -16.80 5.35 3.98
N CYS A 182 -15.62 5.41 3.35
CA CYS A 182 -14.34 5.59 4.04
C CYS A 182 -14.30 6.92 4.82
N HIS A 183 -14.73 8.02 4.20
CA HIS A 183 -14.84 9.32 4.85
C HIS A 183 -15.82 9.31 6.05
N ARG A 184 -16.92 8.56 5.97
CA ARG A 184 -17.90 8.39 7.05
C ARG A 184 -17.29 7.76 8.31
N ILE A 185 -16.50 6.70 8.15
CA ILE A 185 -15.96 5.93 9.29
C ILE A 185 -14.75 6.59 9.95
N LEU A 186 -14.06 7.49 9.25
CA LEU A 186 -12.96 8.29 9.82
C LEU A 186 -13.49 9.34 10.79
N LYS A 187 -12.81 9.54 11.92
CA LYS A 187 -13.07 10.67 12.82
C LYS A 187 -12.73 12.02 12.17
N SER A 188 -13.23 13.10 12.74
CA SER A 188 -12.67 14.43 12.48
C SER A 188 -11.17 14.45 12.80
N GLY A 189 -10.37 14.96 11.87
CA GLY A 189 -8.90 14.86 11.90
C GLY A 189 -8.35 13.58 11.29
N GLY A 190 -9.21 12.65 10.86
CA GLY A 190 -8.82 11.35 10.32
C GLY A 190 -8.08 11.44 9.00
N VAL A 191 -7.19 10.48 8.77
CA VAL A 191 -6.34 10.39 7.56
C VAL A 191 -6.60 9.07 6.86
N MET A 192 -6.84 9.14 5.54
CA MET A 192 -6.82 7.99 4.66
C MET A 192 -5.55 8.02 3.82
N VAL A 193 -5.02 6.86 3.49
CA VAL A 193 -3.99 6.67 2.46
C VAL A 193 -4.34 5.45 1.63
N GLN A 194 -4.12 5.54 0.32
CA GLN A 194 -4.38 4.47 -0.62
C GLN A 194 -3.22 4.39 -1.61
N GLN A 195 -2.78 3.19 -1.97
CA GLN A 195 -1.89 2.98 -3.12
C GLN A 195 -2.53 3.60 -4.37
N SER A 196 -1.75 4.31 -5.18
CA SER A 196 -2.29 5.08 -6.30
C SER A 196 -1.50 4.89 -7.58
N GLU A 197 -0.92 3.72 -7.81
CA GLU A 197 -0.26 3.38 -9.07
C GLU A 197 1.01 4.18 -9.39
N SER A 198 1.56 3.95 -10.59
CA SER A 198 2.73 4.63 -11.12
C SER A 198 2.46 6.11 -11.47
N PRO A 199 3.26 7.06 -10.95
CA PRO A 199 3.27 8.43 -11.42
C PRO A 199 3.54 8.55 -12.92
N LEU A 200 4.46 7.75 -13.46
CA LEU A 200 4.88 7.87 -14.86
C LEU A 200 3.76 7.46 -15.82
N TYR A 201 3.04 6.39 -15.49
CA TYR A 201 1.98 5.85 -16.34
C TYR A 201 0.62 6.48 -16.06
N HIS A 202 0.31 6.82 -14.81
CA HIS A 202 -1.07 7.02 -14.38
C HIS A 202 -1.38 8.40 -13.76
N SER A 203 -0.44 9.36 -13.81
CA SER A 203 -0.70 10.73 -13.32
C SER A 203 -1.90 11.41 -13.98
N GLY A 204 -2.14 11.17 -15.27
CA GLY A 204 -3.24 11.78 -16.03
C GLY A 204 -4.55 10.99 -15.98
N SER A 205 -4.56 9.80 -15.39
CA SER A 205 -5.70 8.89 -15.31
C SER A 205 -5.98 8.55 -13.85
N ILE A 206 -5.54 7.37 -13.39
CA ILE A 206 -5.91 6.78 -12.08
C ILE A 206 -5.59 7.73 -10.93
N ILE A 207 -4.39 8.32 -10.88
CA ILE A 207 -4.01 9.20 -9.77
C ILE A 207 -4.87 10.46 -9.76
N ARG A 208 -5.10 11.08 -10.92
CA ARG A 208 -5.91 12.30 -11.00
C ARG A 208 -7.36 12.03 -10.66
N GLU A 209 -7.92 10.93 -11.14
CA GLU A 209 -9.28 10.49 -10.86
C GLU A 209 -9.45 10.20 -9.37
N LEU A 210 -8.56 9.40 -8.76
CA LEU A 210 -8.57 9.14 -7.32
C LEU A 210 -8.52 10.44 -6.49
N ARG A 211 -7.64 11.39 -6.86
CA ARG A 211 -7.56 12.69 -6.19
C ARG A 211 -8.87 13.49 -6.30
N ASN A 212 -9.58 13.40 -7.42
CA ASN A 212 -10.86 14.07 -7.61
C ASN A 212 -11.97 13.35 -6.82
N ASP A 213 -11.99 12.04 -6.86
CA ASP A 213 -12.98 11.21 -6.17
C ASP A 213 -12.86 11.33 -4.64
N MET A 214 -11.64 11.43 -4.11
CA MET A 214 -11.42 11.73 -2.69
C MET A 214 -12.02 13.11 -2.31
N ARG A 215 -11.85 14.13 -3.15
CA ARG A 215 -12.48 15.44 -2.89
C ARG A 215 -14.00 15.37 -2.99
N GLU A 216 -14.54 14.67 -3.99
CA GLU A 216 -15.98 14.47 -4.11
C GLU A 216 -16.56 13.67 -2.92
N ALA A 217 -15.78 12.75 -2.36
CA ALA A 217 -16.15 11.98 -1.19
C ALA A 217 -16.23 12.80 0.10
N GLY A 218 -15.69 14.02 0.11
CA GLY A 218 -15.75 14.95 1.23
C GLY A 218 -14.42 15.21 1.94
N PHE A 219 -13.31 14.68 1.44
CA PHE A 219 -11.98 14.97 2.00
C PHE A 219 -11.53 16.41 1.65
N ASP A 220 -11.06 17.15 2.66
CA ASP A 220 -10.71 18.58 2.55
C ASP A 220 -9.32 18.82 1.95
N SER A 221 -8.42 17.84 2.10
CA SER A 221 -7.04 17.91 1.68
C SER A 221 -6.62 16.60 1.03
N VAL A 222 -5.91 16.67 -0.10
CA VAL A 222 -5.45 15.49 -0.86
C VAL A 222 -4.03 15.71 -1.40
N ALA A 223 -3.10 14.84 -1.01
CA ALA A 223 -1.69 14.89 -1.42
C ALA A 223 -1.24 13.53 -1.95
N THR A 224 -0.49 13.51 -3.05
CA THR A 224 0.08 12.27 -3.61
C THR A 224 1.57 12.26 -3.33
N LEU A 225 2.08 11.15 -2.80
CA LEU A 225 3.48 10.96 -2.45
C LEU A 225 4.09 9.90 -3.37
N PRO A 226 4.92 10.31 -4.35
CA PRO A 226 5.64 9.39 -5.21
C PRO A 226 6.93 8.88 -4.54
N PHE A 227 7.29 7.62 -4.78
CA PHE A 227 8.49 6.97 -4.26
C PHE A 227 8.96 5.84 -5.19
N PRO A 228 10.26 5.50 -5.23
CA PRO A 228 10.75 4.42 -6.10
C PRO A 228 10.22 3.07 -5.59
N GLN A 229 9.83 2.20 -6.52
CA GLN A 229 9.53 0.80 -6.25
C GLN A 229 10.02 -0.01 -7.46
N PRO A 230 11.30 -0.44 -7.46
CA PRO A 230 11.96 -0.96 -8.66
C PRO A 230 11.27 -2.13 -9.33
N VAL A 231 10.62 -2.99 -8.55
CA VAL A 231 9.95 -4.20 -9.06
C VAL A 231 8.53 -3.97 -9.57
N TYR A 232 7.97 -2.76 -9.40
CA TYR A 232 6.64 -2.43 -9.88
C TYR A 232 6.66 -1.78 -11.27
N PRO A 233 5.53 -1.73 -11.99
CA PRO A 233 5.43 -1.06 -13.28
C PRO A 233 6.05 0.35 -13.26
N SER A 234 6.90 0.64 -14.24
CA SER A 234 7.76 1.84 -14.37
C SER A 234 8.93 1.99 -13.38
N GLY A 235 8.98 1.21 -12.30
CA GLY A 235 9.95 1.38 -11.20
C GLY A 235 9.64 2.56 -10.27
N TRP A 236 8.53 3.26 -10.50
CA TRP A 236 8.12 4.45 -9.77
C TRP A 236 6.65 4.31 -9.35
N TRP A 237 6.38 4.45 -8.05
CA TRP A 237 5.07 4.23 -7.47
C TRP A 237 4.60 5.42 -6.65
N SER A 238 3.36 5.36 -6.18
CA SER A 238 2.80 6.39 -5.34
C SER A 238 1.70 5.89 -4.40
N VAL A 239 1.49 6.67 -3.35
CA VAL A 239 0.28 6.62 -2.51
C VAL A 239 -0.38 7.99 -2.52
N THR A 240 -1.70 8.04 -2.32
CA THR A 240 -2.46 9.28 -2.19
C THR A 240 -3.13 9.34 -0.83
N LEU A 241 -2.81 10.40 -0.07
CA LEU A 241 -3.41 10.72 1.21
C LEU A 241 -4.63 11.62 1.03
N ALA A 242 -5.61 11.45 1.93
CA ALA A 242 -6.77 12.31 2.05
C ALA A 242 -7.09 12.60 3.53
N GLY A 243 -7.34 13.86 3.86
CA GLY A 243 -7.62 14.32 5.23
C GLY A 243 -9.06 14.77 5.43
N LYS A 244 -9.70 14.32 6.50
CA LYS A 244 -11.03 14.78 6.94
C LYS A 244 -10.86 15.83 8.04
N GLY A 245 -11.08 17.10 7.72
CA GLY A 245 -10.88 18.22 8.65
C GLY A 245 -9.40 18.46 9.02
N THR A 246 -8.45 17.90 8.26
CA THR A 246 -7.01 18.07 8.46
C THR A 246 -6.28 18.20 7.13
N SER A 247 -5.15 18.91 7.12
CA SER A 247 -4.28 19.01 5.94
C SER A 247 -3.34 17.80 5.90
N VAL A 248 -3.27 17.14 4.74
CA VAL A 248 -2.28 16.07 4.47
C VAL A 248 -1.05 16.58 3.73
N GLU A 249 -0.95 17.90 3.52
CA GLU A 249 0.27 18.55 3.03
C GLU A 249 1.21 18.96 4.17
N ASN A 250 0.74 18.85 5.43
CA ASN A 250 1.52 19.09 6.64
C ASN A 250 1.53 17.82 7.48
N PHE A 251 2.59 17.60 8.24
CA PHE A 251 2.71 16.47 9.16
C PHE A 251 3.51 16.85 10.40
N ARG A 252 3.52 15.97 11.41
CA ARG A 252 4.25 16.17 12.67
C ARG A 252 5.76 16.00 12.44
N GLU A 253 6.40 16.99 11.83
CA GLU A 253 7.81 16.91 11.42
C GLU A 253 8.77 16.63 12.57
N GLU A 254 8.52 17.20 13.75
CA GLU A 254 9.36 16.96 14.93
C GLU A 254 9.31 15.48 15.34
N ALA A 255 8.09 14.90 15.43
CA ALA A 255 7.92 13.48 15.73
C ALA A 255 8.52 12.58 14.64
N ALA A 256 8.37 12.96 13.37
CA ALA A 256 8.95 12.24 12.24
C ALA A 256 10.49 12.35 12.19
N ALA A 257 11.07 13.40 12.76
CA ALA A 257 12.52 13.57 12.84
C ALA A 257 13.13 12.91 14.09
N SER A 258 12.36 12.74 15.17
CA SER A 258 12.86 12.29 16.46
C SER A 258 12.56 10.82 16.79
N HIS A 259 11.94 10.05 15.88
CA HIS A 259 11.65 8.65 16.13
C HIS A 259 12.92 7.79 16.20
N GLU A 260 12.84 6.65 16.88
CA GLU A 260 13.94 5.67 16.96
C GLU A 260 13.66 4.39 16.16
N MET A 261 12.60 4.39 15.35
CA MET A 261 12.24 3.25 14.48
C MET A 261 13.37 2.92 13.50
N PRO A 262 13.70 1.62 13.29
CA PRO A 262 14.79 1.19 12.42
C PRO A 262 14.35 1.18 10.95
N LEU A 263 14.09 2.36 10.39
CA LEU A 263 13.60 2.53 9.02
C LEU A 263 14.73 2.50 8.00
N GLN A 264 14.44 1.99 6.80
CA GLN A 264 15.40 1.84 5.70
C GLN A 264 15.21 2.91 4.61
N TYR A 265 14.02 3.48 4.47
CA TYR A 265 13.71 4.46 3.43
C TYR A 265 13.09 5.76 3.97
N TYR A 266 12.02 5.64 4.75
CA TYR A 266 11.28 6.77 5.25
C TYR A 266 12.16 7.62 6.18
N THR A 267 12.13 8.92 5.92
CA THR A 267 12.71 9.96 6.75
C THR A 267 11.80 11.18 6.67
N VAL A 268 11.92 12.10 7.63
CA VAL A 268 11.26 13.41 7.56
C VAL A 268 11.54 14.12 6.23
N ASP A 269 12.75 14.02 5.70
CA ASP A 269 13.14 14.65 4.44
C ASP A 269 12.59 13.92 3.20
N ALA A 270 12.51 12.59 3.24
CA ALA A 270 11.83 11.82 2.20
C ALA A 270 10.34 12.18 2.13
N HIS A 271 9.67 12.37 3.28
CA HIS A 271 8.27 12.80 3.33
C HIS A 271 8.09 14.21 2.74
N ARG A 272 8.91 15.18 3.15
CA ARG A 272 8.92 16.54 2.56
C ARG A 272 9.19 16.49 1.05
N GLY A 273 10.15 15.67 0.63
CA GLY A 273 10.53 15.50 -0.77
C GLY A 273 9.41 14.90 -1.62
N ALA A 274 8.69 13.91 -1.09
CA ALA A 274 7.56 13.29 -1.78
C ALA A 274 6.38 14.27 -1.95
N LEU A 275 6.16 15.19 -1.00
CA LEU A 275 5.17 16.27 -1.16
C LEU A 275 5.55 17.25 -2.30
N ALA A 276 6.84 17.37 -2.63
CA ALA A 276 7.33 18.24 -3.69
C ALA A 276 7.21 17.59 -5.09
N LEU A 277 5.98 17.59 -5.62
CA LEU A 277 5.67 16.94 -6.89
C LEU A 277 6.47 17.50 -8.09
N PRO A 278 6.95 16.66 -9.02
CA PRO A 278 7.62 17.08 -10.24
C PRO A 278 6.67 17.81 -11.21
N PRO A 279 7.20 18.63 -12.15
CA PRO A 279 6.37 19.46 -13.03
C PRO A 279 5.28 18.73 -13.83
N PHE A 280 5.54 17.50 -14.29
CA PHE A 280 4.55 16.77 -15.09
C PHE A 280 3.35 16.30 -14.25
N MET A 281 3.58 15.87 -13.01
CA MET A 281 2.50 15.54 -12.06
C MET A 281 1.71 16.79 -11.70
N ARG A 282 2.41 17.90 -11.39
CA ARG A 282 1.75 19.18 -11.12
C ARG A 282 0.87 19.63 -12.29
N LYS A 283 1.33 19.45 -13.53
CA LYS A 283 0.54 19.72 -14.74
C LYS A 283 -0.68 18.79 -14.86
N ALA A 284 -0.54 17.52 -14.48
CA ALA A 284 -1.64 16.57 -14.53
C ALA A 284 -2.73 16.88 -13.49
N PHE A 285 -2.36 17.41 -12.32
CA PHE A 285 -3.28 17.70 -11.22
C PHE A 285 -3.80 19.14 -11.17
N ALA A 286 -3.35 19.99 -12.09
CA ALA A 286 -3.77 21.39 -12.21
C ALA A 286 -5.18 21.54 -12.79
#